data_AF-A0A7X5ZUM7-F1
#
_entry.id   AF-A0A7X5ZUM7-F1
#
_cell.length_a   1.000
_cell.length_b   1.000
_cell.length_c   1.000
_cell.angle_alpha   90.00
_cell.angle_beta   90.00
_cell.angle_gamma   90.00
#
_symmetry.space_group_name_H-M   'P 1'
#
loop_
_entity.id
_entity.type
_entity.pdbx_description
1 polymer ?
#
loop_
_entity_poly.entity_id
_entity_poly.type
_entity_poly.pdbx_seq_one_letter_code
_entity_poly.pdbx_strand_id
1 'polypeptide(L)'
;MSSWQYQTGTQTISSQSASYDALGRLTYWSALATATLPAASTSYGYDANSNIRRSVATFRTLDQYGAPGPAGTQDYWYRYDAMNRVVTAKGILSGGAIARGSQGVDIYYDVAGQRTQTVTQFTGWATTSVVRAPVLGTAYVIDAGLTGNKASLGRGRRSTPKP
;
A
#
# COMPACT_ATOMS: atom_id res chain seq x y z
N MET A 1 33.43 -2.04 -34.04
CA MET A 1 33.40 -1.60 -32.63
C MET A 1 32.04 -0.98 -32.39
N SER A 2 31.23 -1.54 -31.49
CA SER A 2 29.92 -0.96 -31.13
C SER A 2 30.13 0.13 -30.08
N SER A 3 29.66 1.35 -30.33
CA SER A 3 29.62 2.42 -29.32
C SER A 3 28.21 2.56 -28.75
N TRP A 4 28.13 2.78 -27.45
CA TRP A 4 26.86 3.10 -26.78
C TRP A 4 26.49 4.55 -27.08
N GLN A 5 25.30 4.78 -27.63
CA GLN A 5 24.74 6.11 -27.82
C GLN A 5 23.54 6.30 -26.89
N TYR A 6 23.50 7.43 -26.19
CA TYR A 6 22.29 7.84 -25.47
C TYR A 6 21.24 8.25 -26.49
N GLN A 7 20.09 7.58 -26.47
CA GLN A 7 18.93 7.95 -27.26
C GLN A 7 17.94 8.69 -26.37
N THR A 8 17.66 9.95 -26.72
CA THR A 8 16.59 10.74 -26.08
C THR A 8 15.40 10.74 -27.02
N GLY A 9 14.32 10.05 -26.63
CA GLY A 9 13.04 10.08 -27.34
C GLY A 9 12.02 10.94 -26.61
N THR A 10 11.23 11.71 -27.35
CA THR A 10 10.04 12.39 -26.81
C THR A 10 8.82 11.53 -27.10
N GLN A 11 8.10 11.10 -26.05
CA GLN A 11 6.84 10.37 -26.19
C GLN A 11 5.69 11.27 -25.74
N THR A 12 4.74 11.55 -26.64
CA THR A 12 3.50 12.23 -26.29
C THR A 12 2.46 11.19 -25.89
N ILE A 13 2.10 11.16 -24.60
CA ILE A 13 1.03 10.30 -24.08
C ILE A 13 -0.27 11.10 -24.14
N SER A 14 -1.05 10.92 -25.21
CA SER A 14 -2.28 11.71 -25.48
C SER A 14 -3.59 10.96 -25.23
N SER A 15 -3.53 9.72 -24.73
CA SER A 15 -4.70 8.82 -24.62
C SER A 15 -5.23 8.67 -23.20
N GLN A 16 -5.11 9.72 -22.38
CA GLN A 16 -5.70 9.77 -21.05
C GLN A 16 -7.02 10.52 -21.10
N SER A 17 -8.04 10.02 -20.40
CA SER A 17 -9.35 10.66 -20.28
C SER A 17 -9.74 10.77 -18.83
N ALA A 18 -10.43 11.86 -18.50
CA ALA A 18 -11.01 12.12 -17.21
C ALA A 18 -12.50 12.44 -17.38
N SER A 19 -13.33 11.91 -16.49
CA SER A 19 -14.76 12.24 -16.40
C SER A 19 -15.04 12.91 -15.07
N TYR A 20 -15.98 13.84 -15.09
CA TYR A 20 -16.35 14.64 -13.94
C TYR A 20 -17.85 14.55 -13.70
N ASP A 21 -18.28 14.73 -12.45
CA ASP A 21 -19.68 14.94 -12.14
C ASP A 21 -20.10 16.40 -12.36
N ALA A 22 -21.38 16.71 -12.13
CA ALA A 22 -21.94 18.05 -12.25
C ALA A 22 -21.33 19.07 -11.26
N LEU A 23 -20.65 18.61 -10.20
CA LEU A 23 -19.94 19.44 -9.24
C LEU A 23 -18.48 19.66 -9.64
N GLY A 24 -18.05 19.14 -10.79
CA GLY A 24 -16.67 19.24 -11.29
C GLY A 24 -15.68 18.32 -10.58
N ARG A 25 -16.15 17.30 -9.87
CA ARG A 25 -15.27 16.33 -9.17
C ARG A 25 -14.93 15.16 -10.09
N LEU A 26 -13.69 14.68 -10.05
CA LEU A 26 -13.20 13.57 -10.87
C LEU A 26 -13.89 12.25 -10.51
N THR A 27 -14.72 11.70 -11.39
CA THR A 27 -15.40 10.41 -11.15
C THR A 27 -14.69 9.24 -11.80
N TYR A 28 -13.90 9.50 -12.86
CA TYR A 28 -13.18 8.46 -13.57
C TYR A 28 -11.93 9.04 -14.23
N TRP A 29 -10.84 8.29 -14.18
CA TRP A 29 -9.64 8.51 -14.98
C TRP A 29 -9.27 7.21 -15.68
N SER A 30 -8.80 7.29 -16.92
CA SER A 30 -8.23 6.15 -17.63
C SER A 30 -7.09 6.56 -18.54
N ALA A 31 -6.15 5.64 -18.72
CA ALA A 31 -5.11 5.69 -19.73
C ALA A 31 -5.21 4.44 -20.61
N LEU A 32 -5.19 4.62 -21.93
CA LEU A 32 -5.05 3.50 -22.86
C LEU A 32 -3.64 2.92 -22.79
N ALA A 33 -3.51 1.66 -23.20
CA ALA A 33 -2.20 1.03 -23.35
C ALA A 33 -1.36 1.77 -24.40
N THR A 34 -0.05 1.83 -24.17
CA THR A 34 0.97 2.27 -25.12
C THR A 34 1.87 1.09 -25.48
N ALA A 35 2.89 1.33 -26.31
CA ALA A 35 3.88 0.31 -26.66
C ALA A 35 4.65 -0.24 -25.44
N THR A 36 4.75 0.52 -24.35
CA THR A 36 5.56 0.17 -23.17
C THR A 36 4.77 0.19 -21.87
N LEU A 37 3.53 0.68 -21.86
CA LEU A 37 2.71 0.79 -20.65
C LEU A 37 1.33 0.14 -20.88
N PRO A 38 0.86 -0.70 -19.95
CA PRO A 38 -0.47 -1.29 -20.01
C PRO A 38 -1.55 -0.22 -19.72
N ALA A 39 -2.78 -0.50 -20.16
CA ALA A 39 -3.92 0.33 -19.81
C ALA A 39 -4.16 0.34 -18.28
N ALA A 40 -4.62 1.47 -17.77
CA ALA A 40 -4.97 1.62 -16.37
C ALA A 40 -6.21 2.52 -16.23
N SER A 41 -6.98 2.32 -15.16
CA SER A 41 -8.11 3.20 -14.85
C SER A 41 -8.39 3.27 -13.37
N THR A 42 -9.03 4.34 -12.92
CA THR A 42 -9.51 4.52 -11.56
C THR A 42 -10.88 5.20 -11.57
N SER A 43 -11.86 4.62 -10.88
CA SER A 43 -13.16 5.25 -10.62
C SER A 43 -13.26 5.71 -9.16
N TYR A 44 -13.90 6.86 -8.94
CA TYR A 44 -14.09 7.45 -7.62
C TYR A 44 -15.57 7.60 -7.30
N GLY A 45 -15.95 7.17 -6.09
CA GLY A 45 -17.26 7.41 -5.51
C GLY A 45 -17.17 8.39 -4.34
N TYR A 46 -18.13 9.30 -4.23
CA TYR A 46 -18.14 10.37 -3.23
C TYR A 46 -19.33 10.24 -2.28
N ASP A 47 -19.18 10.75 -1.05
CA ASP A 47 -20.34 11.05 -0.19
C ASP A 47 -20.91 12.46 -0.47
N ALA A 48 -21.96 12.81 0.29
CA ALA A 48 -22.64 14.10 0.22
C ALA A 48 -21.71 15.28 0.59
N ASN A 49 -20.68 15.05 1.39
CA ASN A 49 -19.70 16.05 1.81
C ASN A 49 -18.54 16.19 0.82
N SER A 50 -18.59 15.50 -0.33
CA SER A 50 -17.53 15.46 -1.33
C SER A 50 -16.24 14.78 -0.91
N ASN A 51 -16.30 13.92 0.09
CA ASN A 51 -15.19 13.04 0.41
C ASN A 51 -15.23 11.80 -0.48
N ILE A 52 -14.08 11.32 -0.94
CA ILE A 52 -13.97 10.06 -1.70
C ILE A 52 -14.28 8.90 -0.75
N ARG A 53 -15.37 8.15 -0.97
CA ARG A 53 -15.76 6.97 -0.18
C ARG A 53 -15.23 5.67 -0.76
N ARG A 54 -15.04 5.62 -2.08
CA ARG A 54 -14.55 4.44 -2.80
C ARG A 54 -13.61 4.85 -3.93
N SER A 55 -12.51 4.13 -4.07
CA SER A 55 -11.62 4.21 -5.23
C SER A 55 -11.42 2.79 -5.76
N VAL A 56 -11.79 2.57 -7.01
CA VAL A 56 -11.56 1.27 -7.68
C VAL A 56 -10.58 1.48 -8.83
N ALA A 57 -9.42 0.87 -8.75
CA ALA A 57 -8.40 0.93 -9.79
C ALA A 57 -8.19 -0.42 -10.47
N THR A 58 -8.00 -0.40 -11.79
CA THR A 58 -7.59 -1.56 -12.60
C THR A 58 -6.27 -1.23 -13.27
N PHE A 59 -5.27 -2.10 -13.14
CA PHE A 59 -3.93 -1.87 -13.69
C PHE A 59 -3.21 -3.19 -13.92
N ARG A 60 -2.00 -3.14 -14.47
CA ARG A 60 -1.05 -4.26 -14.47
C ARG A 60 0.24 -3.79 -13.83
N THR A 61 0.85 -4.64 -13.01
CA THR A 61 2.21 -4.38 -12.53
C THR A 61 3.20 -4.60 -13.66
N LEU A 62 4.36 -3.95 -13.57
CA LEU A 62 5.46 -4.19 -14.49
C LEU A 62 6.54 -5.01 -13.78
N ASP A 63 7.15 -5.95 -14.47
CA ASP A 63 8.35 -6.63 -13.97
C ASP A 63 9.60 -5.75 -14.13
N GLN A 64 10.76 -6.29 -13.76
CA GLN A 64 12.05 -5.59 -13.85
C GLN A 64 12.47 -5.22 -15.29
N TYR A 65 11.83 -5.80 -16.31
CA TYR A 65 12.07 -5.55 -17.73
C TYR A 65 10.98 -4.70 -18.38
N GLY A 66 9.96 -4.27 -17.61
CA GLY A 66 8.83 -3.50 -18.13
C GLY A 66 7.74 -4.36 -18.78
N ALA A 67 7.81 -5.69 -18.69
CA ALA A 67 6.77 -6.55 -19.20
C ALA A 67 5.55 -6.52 -18.26
N PRO A 68 4.32 -6.43 -18.81
CA PRO A 68 3.12 -6.34 -17.99
C PRO A 68 2.78 -7.70 -17.36
N GLY A 69 2.61 -7.69 -16.04
CA GLY A 69 2.08 -8.81 -15.28
C GLY A 69 0.57 -9.01 -15.45
N PRO A 70 -0.04 -9.90 -14.66
CA PRO A 70 -1.49 -10.11 -14.66
C PRO A 70 -2.24 -8.83 -14.29
N ALA A 71 -3.49 -8.74 -14.75
CA ALA A 71 -4.37 -7.64 -14.36
C ALA A 71 -4.64 -7.68 -12.85
N GLY A 72 -4.44 -6.54 -12.19
CA GLY A 72 -4.74 -6.31 -10.79
C GLY A 72 -5.92 -5.36 -10.63
N THR A 73 -6.64 -5.54 -9.53
CA THR A 73 -7.69 -4.61 -9.08
C THR A 73 -7.41 -4.19 -7.65
N GLN A 74 -7.61 -2.90 -7.36
CA GLN A 74 -7.61 -2.35 -6.01
C GLN A 74 -8.95 -1.68 -5.76
N ASP A 75 -9.72 -2.19 -4.81
CA ASP A 75 -10.97 -1.58 -4.35
C ASP A 75 -10.78 -1.09 -2.91
N TYR A 76 -10.65 0.23 -2.77
CA TYR A 76 -10.36 0.89 -1.50
C TYR A 76 -11.53 1.72 -1.04
N TRP A 77 -11.89 1.52 0.22
CA TRP A 77 -12.94 2.25 0.91
C TRP A 77 -12.37 3.20 1.95
N TYR A 78 -13.04 4.34 2.10
CA TYR A 78 -12.63 5.39 3.02
C TYR A 78 -13.80 5.80 3.91
N ARG A 79 -13.50 5.98 5.19
CA ARG A 79 -14.45 6.44 6.21
C ARG A 79 -13.97 7.75 6.78
N TYR A 80 -14.93 8.61 7.07
CA TYR A 80 -14.70 9.94 7.60
C TYR A 80 -15.47 10.12 8.91
N ASP A 81 -14.94 10.93 9.81
CA ASP A 81 -15.69 11.41 10.97
C ASP A 81 -16.56 12.63 10.63
N ALA A 82 -17.28 13.15 11.62
CA ALA A 82 -18.14 14.32 11.47
C ALA A 82 -17.40 15.61 11.09
N MET A 83 -16.07 15.65 11.22
CA MET A 83 -15.22 16.78 10.85
C MET A 83 -14.61 16.61 9.44
N ASN A 84 -15.07 15.61 8.66
CA ASN A 84 -14.51 15.24 7.35
C ASN A 84 -13.03 14.81 7.40
N ARG A 85 -12.57 14.28 8.55
CA ARG A 85 -11.22 13.70 8.66
C ARG A 85 -11.27 12.21 8.37
N VAL A 86 -10.28 11.69 7.66
CA VAL A 86 -10.19 10.26 7.33
C VAL A 86 -9.91 9.46 8.60
N VAL A 87 -10.83 8.55 8.97
CA VAL A 87 -10.68 7.63 10.11
C VAL A 87 -10.39 6.20 9.70
N THR A 88 -10.70 5.83 8.45
CA THR A 88 -10.25 4.58 7.84
C THR A 88 -9.82 4.88 6.40
N ALA A 89 -8.58 4.53 6.06
CA ALA A 89 -8.02 4.66 4.72
C ALA A 89 -7.72 3.29 4.11
N LYS A 90 -7.93 3.13 2.80
CA LYS A 90 -7.69 1.88 2.07
C LYS A 90 -8.37 0.66 2.70
N GLY A 91 -9.54 0.88 3.30
CA GLY A 91 -10.36 -0.15 3.91
C GLY A 91 -11.12 -0.97 2.88
N ILE A 92 -11.99 -1.84 3.39
CA ILE A 92 -12.90 -2.68 2.61
C ILE A 92 -14.35 -2.42 3.04
N LEU A 93 -15.30 -2.61 2.13
CA LEU A 93 -16.71 -2.72 2.50
C LEU A 93 -17.02 -4.17 2.90
N SER A 94 -17.43 -4.37 4.15
CA SER A 94 -17.77 -5.68 4.70
C SER A 94 -19.08 -5.58 5.49
N GLY A 95 -20.07 -6.40 5.14
CA GLY A 95 -21.37 -6.38 5.81
C GLY A 95 -22.09 -5.02 5.77
N GLY A 96 -21.87 -4.21 4.73
CA GLY A 96 -22.44 -2.87 4.60
C GLY A 96 -21.70 -1.77 5.38
N ALA A 97 -20.66 -2.10 6.13
CA ALA A 97 -19.81 -1.15 6.86
C ALA A 97 -18.40 -1.08 6.26
N ILE A 98 -17.77 0.08 6.35
CA ILE A 98 -16.36 0.23 5.95
C ILE A 98 -15.48 -0.14 7.13
N ALA A 99 -14.68 -1.20 6.95
CA ALA A 99 -13.72 -1.71 7.93
C ALA A 99 -12.29 -1.61 7.41
N ARG A 100 -11.30 -1.68 8.30
CA ARG A 100 -9.87 -1.59 7.96
C ARG A 100 -9.40 -2.66 6.96
N GLY A 101 -9.81 -3.92 7.14
CA GLY A 101 -9.25 -5.03 6.39
C GLY A 101 -7.74 -5.23 6.64
N SER A 102 -7.08 -5.99 5.77
CA SER A 102 -5.66 -6.35 5.91
C SER A 102 -4.68 -5.29 5.40
N GLN A 103 -5.10 -4.46 4.44
CA GLN A 103 -4.25 -3.43 3.82
C GLN A 103 -4.60 -2.00 4.28
N GLY A 104 -5.74 -1.83 4.95
CA GLY A 104 -6.20 -0.53 5.38
C GLY A 104 -5.58 -0.08 6.69
N VAL A 105 -5.91 1.15 7.03
CA VAL A 105 -5.35 1.88 8.16
C VAL A 105 -6.47 2.61 8.87
N ASP A 106 -6.63 2.39 10.17
CA ASP A 106 -7.48 3.25 11.00
C ASP A 106 -6.65 4.37 11.62
N ILE A 107 -7.21 5.57 11.67
CA ILE A 107 -6.56 6.79 12.13
C ILE A 107 -7.43 7.41 13.23
N TYR A 108 -6.82 7.68 14.38
CA TYR A 108 -7.47 8.31 15.53
C TYR A 108 -6.93 9.70 15.73
N TYR A 109 -7.80 10.58 16.21
CA TYR A 109 -7.50 11.99 16.42
C TYR A 109 -7.85 12.41 17.83
N ASP A 110 -7.12 13.38 18.36
CA ASP A 110 -7.55 14.12 19.55
C ASP A 110 -8.62 15.18 19.21
N VAL A 111 -9.07 15.86 20.27
CA VAL A 111 -10.02 16.98 20.18
C VAL A 111 -9.46 18.20 19.46
N ALA A 112 -8.14 18.35 19.39
CA ALA A 112 -7.47 19.47 18.73
C ALA A 112 -7.24 19.23 17.22
N GLY A 113 -7.53 18.02 16.72
CA GLY A 113 -7.33 17.71 15.31
C GLY A 113 -6.07 16.92 14.99
N GLN A 114 -5.26 16.56 15.98
CA GLN A 114 -3.98 15.91 15.79
C GLN A 114 -4.15 14.40 15.74
N ARG A 115 -3.42 13.73 14.83
CA ARG A 115 -3.40 12.27 14.78
C ARG A 115 -2.67 11.73 16.01
N THR A 116 -3.36 10.92 16.81
CA THR A 116 -2.82 10.34 18.04
C THR A 116 -2.40 8.88 17.88
N GLN A 117 -3.09 8.16 17.00
CA GLN A 117 -2.82 6.74 16.77
C GLN A 117 -3.12 6.35 15.33
N THR A 118 -2.40 5.35 14.86
CA THR A 118 -2.67 4.67 13.61
C THR A 118 -2.60 3.17 13.84
N VAL A 119 -3.62 2.45 13.39
CA VAL A 119 -3.70 0.99 13.52
C VAL A 119 -3.68 0.35 12.15
N THR A 120 -2.71 -0.53 11.93
CA THR A 120 -2.56 -1.34 10.71
C THR A 120 -2.61 -2.82 11.07
N GLN A 121 -2.89 -3.67 10.09
CA GLN A 121 -2.68 -5.10 10.24
C GLN A 121 -1.36 -5.47 9.57
N PHE A 122 -0.61 -6.36 10.22
CA PHE A 122 0.52 -7.03 9.58
C PHE A 122 0.44 -8.52 9.88
N THR A 123 0.94 -9.31 8.94
CA THR A 123 1.13 -10.75 9.12
C THR A 123 2.61 -11.02 9.05
N GLY A 124 3.14 -11.71 10.05
CA GLY A 124 4.56 -12.04 10.14
C GLY A 124 4.76 -13.34 10.91
N TRP A 125 5.90 -13.97 10.67
CA TRP A 125 6.35 -15.11 11.46
C TRP A 125 6.94 -14.63 12.77
N ALA A 126 6.62 -15.31 13.87
CA ALA A 126 7.21 -15.07 15.18
C ALA A 126 8.14 -16.24 15.53
N THR A 127 9.33 -15.92 16.06
CA THR A 127 10.17 -16.91 16.71
C THR A 127 9.77 -16.99 18.17
N THR A 128 9.23 -18.13 18.59
CA THR A 128 8.96 -18.39 20.01
C THR A 128 10.20 -19.03 20.63
N SER A 129 10.86 -18.32 21.55
CA SER A 129 11.96 -18.90 22.31
C SER A 129 11.41 -19.70 23.49
N VAL A 130 11.66 -21.02 23.48
CA VAL A 130 11.37 -21.91 24.61
C VAL A 130 12.53 -21.83 25.60
N VAL A 131 12.37 -21.05 26.67
CA VAL A 131 13.33 -21.14 27.79
C VAL A 131 12.91 -22.33 28.64
N ARG A 132 13.69 -23.41 28.58
CA ARG A 132 13.52 -24.55 29.49
C ARG A 132 14.10 -24.15 30.85
N ALA A 133 13.25 -23.90 31.83
CA ALA A 133 13.70 -23.75 33.22
C ALA A 133 14.28 -25.11 33.69
N PRO A 134 15.50 -25.15 34.25
CA PRO A 134 15.96 -26.31 34.97
C PRO A 134 15.25 -26.34 36.33
N VAL A 135 14.55 -27.45 36.59
CA VAL A 135 13.91 -27.84 37.86
C VAL A 135 12.50 -27.26 38.13
N LEU A 136 11.69 -28.18 38.65
CA LEU A 136 10.25 -28.24 38.89
C LEU A 136 9.54 -26.91 39.20
N GLY A 137 8.50 -26.65 38.40
CA GLY A 137 7.35 -25.83 38.80
C GLY A 137 7.45 -24.35 38.48
N THR A 138 7.54 -23.95 37.21
CA THR A 138 7.34 -22.54 36.83
C THR A 138 6.73 -22.41 35.43
N ALA A 139 5.83 -21.43 35.32
CA ALA A 139 5.06 -21.10 34.13
C ALA A 139 5.95 -20.80 32.92
N TYR A 140 5.50 -21.25 31.77
CA TYR A 140 6.15 -21.01 30.49
C TYR A 140 5.77 -19.60 29.99
N VAL A 141 6.72 -18.66 29.93
CA VAL A 141 6.48 -17.33 29.36
C VAL A 141 6.69 -17.41 27.85
N ILE A 142 5.62 -17.19 27.08
CA ILE A 142 5.67 -17.06 25.63
C ILE A 142 5.87 -15.58 25.29
N ASP A 143 7.13 -15.16 25.15
CA ASP A 143 7.42 -13.85 24.56
C ASP A 143 7.35 -13.97 23.03
N ALA A 144 6.21 -13.60 22.46
CA ALA A 144 6.03 -13.51 21.01
C ALA A 144 6.64 -12.20 20.50
N GLY A 145 7.96 -12.18 20.27
CA GLY A 145 8.60 -11.09 19.55
C GLY A 145 8.22 -11.12 18.06
N LEU A 146 7.32 -10.23 17.63
CA LEU A 146 7.02 -10.03 16.20
C LEU A 146 8.17 -9.26 15.55
N THR A 147 9.15 -9.99 15.01
CA THR A 147 10.20 -9.38 14.19
C THR A 147 9.64 -9.09 12.80
N GLY A 148 9.15 -7.87 12.60
CA GLY A 148 9.00 -7.33 11.25
C GLY A 148 10.33 -7.46 10.49
N ASN A 149 10.26 -7.86 9.22
CA ASN A 149 11.40 -8.10 8.32
C ASN A 149 12.51 -7.04 8.51
N LYS A 150 13.51 -7.35 9.34
CA LYS A 150 14.79 -6.67 9.28
C LYS A 150 15.50 -7.28 8.08
N ALA A 151 15.45 -6.59 6.95
CA ALA A 151 16.35 -6.85 5.85
C ALA A 151 17.77 -6.95 6.44
N SER A 152 18.33 -8.16 6.40
CA SER A 152 19.70 -8.43 6.82
C SER A 152 20.61 -7.63 5.90
N LEU A 153 21.00 -6.42 6.32
CA LEU A 153 22.19 -5.77 5.81
C LEU A 153 23.35 -6.64 6.29
N GLY A 154 23.81 -7.52 5.39
CA GLY A 154 24.97 -8.34 5.60
C GLY A 154 26.13 -7.46 6.05
N ARG A 155 26.58 -7.63 7.29
CA ARG A 155 27.85 -7.06 7.73
C ARG A 155 28.95 -7.81 6.99
N GLY A 156 29.38 -7.25 5.87
CA GLY A 156 30.60 -7.67 5.19
C GLY A 156 31.75 -7.63 6.19
N ARG A 157 32.30 -8.81 6.53
CA ARG A 157 33.58 -8.89 7.23
C ARG A 157 34.64 -8.26 6.32
N ARG A 158 35.14 -7.10 6.73
CA ARG A 158 36.36 -6.48 6.17
C ARG A 158 37.51 -7.47 6.38
N SER A 159 37.97 -8.11 5.31
CA SER A 159 39.24 -8.86 5.33
C SER A 159 40.37 -7.85 5.40
N THR A 160 41.15 -7.89 6.47
CA THR A 160 42.45 -7.20 6.57
C THR A 160 43.43 -7.81 5.57
N PRO A 161 44.30 -7.02 4.92
CA PRO A 161 45.34 -7.56 4.07
C PRO A 161 46.42 -8.23 4.96
N LYS A 162 46.91 -9.40 4.54
CA LYS A 162 48.12 -10.02 5.11
C LYS A 162 49.34 -9.61 4.25
N PRO A 163 50.55 -9.65 4.82
CA PRO A 163 51.71 -8.83 4.43
C PRO A 163 52.28 -9.16 3.05
#